data_AF-A0A9P7G082-F1
#
_entry.id   AF-A0A9P7G082-F1
#
_cell.length_a   1.000
_cell.length_b   1.000
_cell.length_c   1.000
_cell.angle_alpha   90.00
_cell.angle_beta   90.00
_cell.angle_gamma   90.00
#
_symmetry.space_group_name_H-M   'P 1'
#
loop_
_entity.id
_entity.type
_entity.pdbx_description
1 polymer ?
#
loop_
_entity_poly.entity_id
_entity_poly.type
_entity_poly.pdbx_seq_one_letter_code
_entity_poly.pdbx_strand_id
1 'polypeptide(L)'
;TSPTIRKTLAAYPNLKALLTSLDSLRGVDRERALQRALGVAAPDTKDLSGPVEVSDDMLALRELAEAVEAVVRSGQGNALGLDWDENA
;
A
#
# COMPACT_ATOMS: atom_id res chain seq x y z
N THR A 1 1.53 -8.34 -15.02
CA THR A 1 0.88 -8.18 -13.69
C THR A 1 0.66 -9.52 -13.02
N SER A 2 1.07 -9.64 -11.75
CA SER A 2 0.91 -10.86 -10.95
C SER A 2 -0.56 -11.25 -10.74
N PRO A 3 -0.94 -12.55 -10.82
CA PRO A 3 -2.30 -13.02 -10.53
C PRO A 3 -2.79 -12.67 -9.12
N THR A 4 -1.91 -12.67 -8.12
CA THR A 4 -2.27 -12.37 -6.72
C THR A 4 -2.69 -10.91 -6.58
N ILE A 5 -1.92 -9.99 -7.16
CA ILE A 5 -2.25 -8.56 -7.15
C ILE A 5 -3.59 -8.29 -7.85
N ARG A 6 -3.85 -8.96 -8.99
CA ARG A 6 -5.15 -8.82 -9.67
C ARG A 6 -6.31 -9.30 -8.79
N LYS A 7 -6.12 -10.37 -8.02
CA LYS A 7 -7.15 -10.88 -7.10
C LYS A 7 -7.39 -9.90 -5.95
N THR A 8 -6.35 -9.39 -5.32
CA THR A 8 -6.47 -8.41 -4.22
C THR A 8 -7.14 -7.12 -4.70
N LEU A 9 -6.77 -6.60 -5.88
CA LEU A 9 -7.45 -5.44 -6.48
C LEU A 9 -8.93 -5.69 -6.82
N ALA A 10 -9.30 -6.92 -7.16
CA ALA A 10 -10.69 -7.29 -7.42
C ALA A 10 -11.51 -7.49 -6.13
N ALA A 11 -10.86 -7.95 -5.05
CA ALA A 11 -11.49 -8.15 -3.75
C ALA A 11 -11.82 -6.82 -3.05
N TYR A 12 -11.03 -5.77 -3.31
CA TYR A 12 -11.18 -4.46 -2.66
C TYR A 12 -11.46 -3.36 -3.69
N PRO A 13 -12.74 -3.06 -4.02
CA PRO A 13 -13.07 -2.08 -5.05
C PRO A 13 -12.60 -0.65 -4.70
N ASN A 14 -12.58 -0.30 -3.41
CA ASN A 14 -12.12 1.01 -2.94
C ASN A 14 -10.59 1.18 -3.01
N LEU A 15 -9.84 0.08 -3.04
CA LEU A 15 -8.38 0.10 -3.05
C LEU A 15 -7.83 0.86 -4.25
N LYS A 16 -8.48 0.76 -5.41
CA LYS A 16 -8.08 1.54 -6.59
C LYS A 16 -8.21 3.04 -6.36
N ALA A 17 -9.29 3.49 -5.73
CA ALA A 17 -9.48 4.90 -5.41
C ALA A 17 -8.46 5.39 -4.37
N LEU A 18 -8.22 4.58 -3.33
CA LEU A 18 -7.19 4.85 -2.32
C LEU A 18 -5.80 4.99 -2.94
N LEU A 19 -5.38 4.02 -3.76
CA LEU A 19 -4.09 4.09 -4.47
C LEU A 19 -3.99 5.33 -5.37
N THR A 20 -5.08 5.71 -6.04
CA THR A 20 -5.13 6.92 -6.88
C THR A 20 -4.95 8.19 -6.02
N SER A 21 -5.59 8.26 -4.86
CA SER A 21 -5.41 9.40 -3.94
C SER A 21 -3.99 9.47 -3.38
N LEU A 22 -3.37 8.34 -3.05
CA LEU A 22 -2.00 8.28 -2.56
C LEU A 22 -1.01 8.69 -3.67
N ASP A 23 -1.26 8.27 -4.90
CA ASP A 23 -0.44 8.63 -6.06
C ASP A 23 -0.58 10.10 -6.48
N SER A 24 -1.65 10.79 -6.06
CA SER A 24 -1.78 12.24 -6.25
C SER A 24 -0.84 13.05 -5.34
N LEU A 25 -0.32 12.45 -4.27
CA LEU A 25 0.55 13.10 -3.30
C LEU A 25 2.03 13.02 -3.72
N ARG A 26 2.85 13.92 -3.17
CA ARG A 26 4.30 14.00 -3.45
C ARG A 26 5.08 14.20 -2.15
N GLY A 27 6.35 13.79 -2.16
CA GLY A 27 7.28 13.99 -1.05
C GLY A 27 6.76 13.46 0.30
N VAL A 28 6.96 14.25 1.35
CA VAL A 28 6.63 13.91 2.74
C VAL A 28 5.14 13.63 2.95
N ASP A 29 4.25 14.31 2.22
CA ASP A 29 2.81 14.11 2.37
C ASP A 29 2.37 12.74 1.89
N ARG A 30 2.97 12.24 0.79
CA ARG A 30 2.75 10.88 0.31
C ARG A 30 3.20 9.86 1.34
N GLU A 31 4.39 10.05 1.91
CA GLU A 31 4.95 9.14 2.91
C GLU A 31 4.07 9.06 4.16
N ARG A 32 3.63 10.21 4.68
CA ARG A 32 2.71 10.25 5.83
C ARG A 32 1.37 9.61 5.53
N ALA A 33 0.80 9.87 4.36
CA ALA A 33 -0.47 9.27 3.95
C ALA A 33 -0.36 7.75 3.81
N LEU A 34 0.76 7.24 3.26
CA LEU A 34 1.05 5.82 3.21
C LEU A 34 1.17 5.20 4.60
N GLN A 35 1.92 5.83 5.51
CA GLN A 35 2.09 5.34 6.87
C GLN A 35 0.75 5.27 7.62
N ARG A 36 -0.11 6.28 7.45
CA ARG A 36 -1.46 6.29 8.03
C ARG A 36 -2.35 5.21 7.42
N ALA A 37 -2.37 5.09 6.10
CA ALA A 37 -3.18 4.10 5.39
C ALA A 37 -2.75 2.65 5.71
N LEU A 38 -1.46 2.43 5.98
CA LEU A 38 -0.93 1.15 6.45
C LEU A 38 -1.10 0.92 7.96
N GLY A 39 -1.51 1.95 8.71
CA GLY A 39 -1.61 1.91 10.17
C GLY A 39 -0.26 1.75 10.87
N VAL A 40 0.83 2.21 10.26
CA VAL A 40 2.20 2.19 10.82
C VAL A 40 2.67 3.58 11.26
N ALA A 41 1.85 4.61 11.06
CA ALA A 41 2.13 5.95 11.55
C ALA A 41 2.28 5.90 13.08
N ALA A 42 3.38 6.46 13.58
CA ALA A 42 3.50 6.73 15.01
C ALA A 42 2.31 7.62 15.42
N PRO A 43 1.66 7.34 16.56
CA PRO A 43 0.61 8.22 17.03
C PRO A 43 1.22 9.61 17.23
N ASP A 44 0.77 10.58 16.42
CA ASP A 44 1.06 11.98 16.69
C ASP A 44 0.59 12.22 18.14
N THR A 45 1.47 12.74 19.00
CA THR A 45 1.23 12.87 20.45
C THR A 45 -0.02 13.69 20.81
N LYS A 46 -0.68 14.30 19.82
CA LYS A 46 -1.94 15.04 19.92
C LYS A 46 -3.20 14.18 19.78
N ASP A 47 -3.13 12.98 19.20
CA ASP A 47 -4.28 12.07 18.98
C ASP A 47 -4.27 10.86 19.93
N LEU A 48 -3.50 10.92 21.01
CA LEU A 48 -3.38 9.86 22.01
C LEU A 48 -4.64 9.75 22.89
N SER A 49 -5.72 9.17 22.37
CA SER A 49 -6.75 8.56 23.23
C SER A 49 -7.55 7.41 22.62
N GLY A 50 -7.23 6.93 21.40
CA GLY A 50 -8.00 5.85 20.76
C GLY A 50 -7.11 4.72 20.23
N PRO A 51 -7.54 3.44 20.32
CA PRO A 51 -6.94 2.39 19.50
C PRO A 51 -7.07 2.77 18.02
N VAL A 52 -6.01 2.55 17.23
CA VAL A 52 -6.06 2.72 15.77
C VAL A 52 -7.12 1.77 15.24
N GLU A 53 -8.27 2.31 14.83
CA GLU A 53 -9.33 1.52 14.22
C GLU A 53 -8.80 0.94 12.90
N VAL A 54 -8.76 -0.39 12.83
CA VAL A 54 -8.41 -1.11 11.61
C VAL A 54 -9.60 -1.00 10.65
N SER A 55 -9.45 -0.21 9.59
CA SER A 55 -10.46 -0.08 8.54
C SER A 55 -10.29 -1.15 7.46
N ASP A 56 -11.35 -1.41 6.70
CA ASP A 56 -11.31 -2.31 5.54
C ASP A 56 -10.28 -1.83 4.50
N ASP A 57 -10.12 -0.52 4.34
CA ASP A 57 -9.13 0.09 3.45
C ASP A 57 -7.69 -0.17 3.93
N MET A 58 -7.47 -0.16 5.25
CA MET A 58 -6.17 -0.52 5.83
C MET A 58 -5.86 -1.99 5.61
N LEU A 59 -6.83 -2.88 5.80
CA LEU A 59 -6.67 -4.31 5.55
C LEU A 59 -6.38 -4.57 4.07
N ALA A 60 -7.14 -3.95 3.17
CA ALA A 60 -6.96 -4.03 1.72
C ALA A 60 -5.57 -3.61 1.28
N LEU A 61 -5.08 -2.49 1.83
CA LEU A 61 -3.75 -1.97 1.49
C LEU A 61 -2.63 -2.87 2.04
N ARG A 62 -2.81 -3.47 3.22
CA ARG A 62 -1.86 -4.45 3.78
C ARG A 62 -1.80 -5.72 2.95
N GLU A 63 -2.94 -6.29 2.57
CA GLU A 63 -2.96 -7.47 1.71
C GLU A 63 -2.28 -7.20 0.37
N LEU A 64 -2.48 -6.01 -0.21
CA LEU A 64 -1.78 -5.62 -1.43
C LEU A 64 -0.26 -5.52 -1.20
N ALA A 65 0.16 -4.91 -0.09
CA ALA A 65 1.58 -4.78 0.25
C ALA A 65 2.25 -6.16 0.41
N GLU A 66 1.59 -7.10 1.09
CA GLU A 66 2.05 -8.49 1.23
C GLU A 66 2.12 -9.20 -0.12
N ALA A 67 1.12 -9.03 -0.98
CA ALA A 67 1.11 -9.62 -2.32
C ALA A 67 2.24 -9.07 -3.20
N VAL A 68 2.56 -7.78 -3.07
CA VAL A 68 3.72 -7.16 -3.75
C VAL A 68 5.03 -7.69 -3.17
N GLU A 69 5.18 -7.74 -1.85
CA GLU A 69 6.37 -8.23 -1.17
C GLU A 69 6.68 -9.67 -1.53
N ALA A 70 5.67 -10.56 -1.50
CA ALA A 70 5.84 -11.97 -1.86
C ALA A 70 6.39 -12.13 -3.28
N VAL A 71 5.97 -11.26 -4.20
CA VAL A 71 6.49 -11.27 -5.58
C VAL A 71 7.91 -10.73 -5.64
N VAL A 72 8.21 -9.61 -4.97
CA VAL A 72 9.57 -9.03 -4.97
C VAL A 72 10.57 -9.99 -4.33
N ARG A 73 10.22 -10.59 -3.18
CA ARG A 73 11.04 -11.56 -2.45
C ARG A 73 11.24 -12.87 -3.23
N SER A 74 10.34 -13.22 -4.14
CA SER A 74 10.50 -14.41 -4.99
C SER A 74 11.69 -14.33 -5.96
N GLY A 75 12.35 -13.17 -6.08
CA GLY A 75 13.53 -13.00 -6.93
C GLY A 75 13.21 -12.98 -8.43
N GLN A 76 11.93 -13.02 -8.81
CA GLN A 76 11.49 -12.89 -10.19
C GLN A 76 11.47 -11.40 -10.57
N GLY A 77 12.62 -10.87 -11.02
CA GLY A 77 12.82 -9.46 -11.32
C GLY A 77 11.79 -8.79 -12.26
N ASN A 78 11.03 -9.59 -13.04
CA ASN A 78 9.97 -9.10 -13.91
C ASN A 78 8.55 -9.66 -13.58
N ALA A 79 8.34 -10.27 -12.40
CA ALA A 79 7.05 -10.90 -12.08
C ALA A 79 5.88 -9.91 -11.97
N LEU A 80 6.18 -8.64 -11.72
CA LEU A 80 5.17 -7.58 -11.70
C LEU A 80 4.91 -7.01 -13.10
N GLY A 81 5.79 -7.28 -14.08
CA GLY A 81 5.78 -6.60 -15.37
C GLY A 81 6.15 -5.12 -15.23
N LEU A 82 6.94 -4.79 -14.22
CA LEU A 82 7.41 -3.46 -13.89
C LEU A 82 8.94 -3.53 -13.89
N ASP A 83 9.57 -2.60 -14.60
CA ASP A 83 11.01 -2.43 -14.53
C ASP A 83 11.32 -1.71 -13.22
N TRP A 84 11.84 -2.47 -12.25
CA TRP A 84 12.29 -1.96 -10.96
C TRP A 84 13.75 -1.47 -11.01
N ASP A 85 14.37 -1.51 -12.18
CA ASP A 85 15.74 -1.03 -12.39
C ASP A 85 15.81 0.48 -12.15
N GLU A 86 16.80 0.85 -11.34
CA GLU A 86 17.04 2.19 -10.84
C GLU A 86 17.69 3.05 -11.94
N ASN A 87 16.92 3.44 -12.97
CA ASN A 87 17.32 4.51 -13.87
C ASN A 87 16.13 5.14 -14.63
N ALA A 88 15.54 6.18 -14.04
CA ALA A 88 14.84 7.27 -14.73
C ALA A 88 14.87 8.54 -13.87
#